data_AF-A0A090M7K2-F1
#
_entry.id   AF-A0A090M7K2-F1
#
_cell.length_a   1.000
_cell.length_b   1.000
_cell.length_c   1.000
_cell.angle_alpha   90.00
_cell.angle_beta   90.00
_cell.angle_gamma   90.00
#
_symmetry.space_group_name_H-M   'P 1'
#
loop_
_entity.id
_entity.type
_entity.pdbx_description
1 polymer ?
#
loop_
_entity_poly.entity_id
_entity_poly.type
_entity_poly.pdbx_seq_one_letter_code
_entity_poly.pdbx_strand_id
1 'polypeptide(L)'
;MNPETGLEDIVDVDYDQVLAADSNGVHCGVWLVRNTPWTLWFLDELWARERVFEDERRALHHLYASTRGREVTKGPIYPNANTVRARTKIVHACAFDSQPWFYETGDFIVHLAGLKGTVKCALFTRYYARARASMRAKGMVVAADVDVPPPSAWTCLTKNA
;
A
#
# COMPACT_ATOMS: atom_id res chain seq x y z
N MET A 1 -5.62 -0.71 -13.18
CA MET A 1 -4.26 -0.21 -13.42
C MET A 1 -4.41 1.01 -14.26
N ASN A 2 -4.05 2.13 -13.67
CA ASN A 2 -4.28 3.44 -14.22
C ASN A 2 -2.94 4.14 -14.39
N PRO A 3 -2.29 3.93 -15.55
CA PRO A 3 -0.97 4.50 -15.80
C PRO A 3 -1.03 6.00 -16.15
N GLU A 4 -2.22 6.60 -16.24
CA GLU A 4 -2.39 8.04 -16.53
C GLU A 4 -2.61 8.87 -15.28
N THR A 5 -3.07 8.28 -14.17
CA THR A 5 -3.14 8.98 -12.90
C THR A 5 -1.73 9.25 -12.41
N GLY A 6 -1.45 10.53 -12.17
CA GLY A 6 -0.20 10.96 -11.58
C GLY A 6 -0.17 10.69 -10.08
N LEU A 7 1.02 10.63 -9.50
CA LEU A 7 1.14 10.59 -8.05
C LEU A 7 0.60 11.89 -7.42
N GLU A 8 0.75 12.99 -8.16
CA GLU A 8 0.21 14.33 -7.88
C GLU A 8 -1.31 14.36 -7.66
N ASP A 9 -2.06 13.44 -8.27
CA ASP A 9 -3.52 13.35 -8.10
C ASP A 9 -3.91 12.67 -6.78
N ILE A 10 -2.95 12.02 -6.11
CA ILE A 10 -3.15 11.23 -4.88
C ILE A 10 -2.54 11.93 -3.66
N VAL A 11 -1.39 12.57 -3.83
CA VAL A 11 -0.71 13.32 -2.77
C VAL A 11 -1.56 14.51 -2.31
N ASP A 12 -1.47 14.80 -1.03
CA ASP A 12 -2.11 15.97 -0.45
C ASP A 12 -1.07 16.78 0.34
N VAL A 13 -0.86 18.02 -0.10
CA VAL A 13 0.13 18.93 0.48
C VAL A 13 -0.21 19.40 1.90
N ASP A 14 -1.41 19.12 2.38
CA ASP A 14 -1.83 19.51 3.74
C ASP A 14 -1.53 18.42 4.78
N TYR A 15 -1.18 17.21 4.35
CA TYR A 15 -0.91 16.07 5.24
C TYR A 15 0.53 15.57 5.12
N ASP A 16 1.15 15.21 6.24
CA ASP A 16 2.52 14.69 6.23
C ASP A 16 2.62 13.22 5.79
N GLN A 17 1.49 12.49 5.78
CA GLN A 17 1.43 11.14 5.23
C GLN A 17 0.08 10.79 4.61
N VAL A 18 0.10 9.91 3.60
CA VAL A 18 -1.08 9.34 2.94
C VAL A 18 -1.01 7.81 3.02
N LEU A 19 -2.07 7.22 3.57
CA LEU A 19 -2.22 5.78 3.76
C LEU A 19 -3.56 5.31 3.19
N ALA A 20 -3.60 4.06 2.76
CA ALA A 20 -4.83 3.42 2.34
C ALA A 20 -5.56 2.77 3.54
N ALA A 21 -6.89 2.65 3.44
CA ALA A 21 -7.68 1.85 4.36
C ALA A 21 -8.78 1.06 3.63
N ASP A 22 -9.11 -0.10 4.18
CA ASP A 22 -10.26 -0.93 3.81
C ASP A 22 -11.00 -1.44 5.06
N SER A 23 -11.84 -2.47 4.90
CA SER A 23 -12.57 -3.10 6.00
C SER A 23 -11.69 -3.70 7.10
N ASN A 24 -10.41 -3.93 6.85
CA ASN A 24 -9.41 -4.40 7.81
C ASN A 24 -8.66 -3.25 8.51
N GLY A 25 -9.01 -2.00 8.22
CA GLY A 25 -8.39 -0.82 8.80
C GLY A 25 -7.35 -0.17 7.88
N VAL A 26 -6.41 0.57 8.46
CA VAL A 26 -5.30 1.25 7.78
C VAL A 26 -4.21 0.26 7.34
N HIS A 27 -3.67 0.44 6.14
CA HIS A 27 -2.63 -0.38 5.52
C HIS A 27 -1.36 0.45 5.36
N CYS A 28 -0.20 -0.18 5.57
CA CYS A 28 1.12 0.40 5.33
C CYS A 28 1.84 -0.22 4.11
N GLY A 29 1.15 -1.02 3.30
CA GLY A 29 1.73 -1.66 2.12
C GLY A 29 2.16 -0.69 1.03
N VAL A 30 1.38 0.39 0.87
CA VAL A 30 1.73 1.56 0.08
C VAL A 30 1.57 2.79 0.96
N TRP A 31 2.63 3.60 1.05
CA TRP A 31 2.69 4.71 1.98
C TRP A 31 3.46 5.88 1.37
N LEU A 32 2.84 7.06 1.34
CA LEU A 32 3.52 8.31 1.02
C LEU A 32 3.79 9.07 2.30
N VAL A 33 5.03 9.51 2.45
CA VAL A 33 5.48 10.34 3.57
C VAL A 33 6.16 11.58 3.02
N ARG A 34 5.84 12.74 3.61
CA ARG A 34 6.54 13.97 3.31
C ARG A 34 7.80 14.06 4.17
N ASN A 35 8.88 14.60 3.61
CA ASN A 35 10.05 14.95 4.38
C ASN A 35 9.79 16.20 5.23
N THR A 36 9.30 16.00 6.47
CA THR A 36 9.09 17.06 7.46
C THR A 36 9.63 16.64 8.82
N PRO A 37 9.91 17.60 9.73
CA PRO A 37 10.27 17.28 11.11
C PRO A 37 9.23 16.42 11.81
N TRP A 38 7.95 16.60 11.45
CA TRP A 38 6.87 15.78 11.98
C TRP A 38 7.00 14.31 11.54
N THR A 39 7.30 14.05 10.27
CA THR A 39 7.51 12.68 9.77
C THR A 39 8.68 12.00 10.46
N LEU A 40 9.78 12.72 10.71
CA LEU A 40 10.93 12.16 11.45
C LEU A 40 10.52 11.75 12.86
N TRP A 41 9.82 12.63 13.59
CA TRP A 41 9.25 12.30 14.90
C TRP A 41 8.29 11.11 14.83
N PHE A 42 7.43 11.05 13.81
CA PHE A 42 6.48 9.96 13.64
C PHE A 42 7.19 8.61 13.41
N LEU A 43 8.27 8.59 12.61
CA LEU A 43 9.06 7.40 12.37
C LEU A 43 9.78 6.93 13.64
N ASP A 44 10.30 7.85 14.47
CA ASP A 44 10.86 7.50 15.78
C ASP A 44 9.79 6.88 16.70
N GLU A 45 8.59 7.47 16.71
CA GLU A 45 7.47 6.93 17.48
C GLU A 45 7.08 5.54 16.98
N LEU A 46 6.95 5.36 15.67
CA LEU A 46 6.61 4.09 15.02
C LEU A 46 7.65 3.01 15.35
N TRP A 47 8.94 3.30 15.15
CA TRP A 47 10.03 2.38 15.44
C TRP A 47 10.05 1.91 16.89
N ALA A 48 9.83 2.83 17.84
CA ALA A 48 9.78 2.51 19.26
C ALA A 48 8.62 1.54 19.61
N ARG A 49 7.54 1.52 18.82
CA ARG A 49 6.38 0.64 19.05
C ARG A 49 6.41 -0.61 18.19
N GLU A 50 7.01 -0.57 17.00
CA GLU A 50 7.20 -1.75 16.16
C GLU A 50 7.94 -2.85 16.92
N ARG A 51 8.95 -2.48 17.70
CA ARG A 51 9.67 -3.41 18.58
C ARG A 51 8.81 -4.09 19.65
N VAL A 52 7.66 -3.50 19.98
CA VAL A 52 6.69 -4.03 20.95
C VAL A 52 5.61 -4.87 20.26
N PHE A 53 5.23 -4.51 19.02
CA PHE A 53 4.14 -5.15 18.29
C PHE A 53 4.60 -6.21 17.27
N GLU A 54 5.89 -6.26 16.97
CA GLU A 54 6.55 -7.12 15.97
C GLU A 54 5.93 -7.01 14.56
N ASP A 55 5.17 -5.94 14.31
CA ASP A 55 4.40 -5.69 13.10
C ASP A 55 4.16 -4.17 12.98
N GLU A 56 4.76 -3.54 11.97
CA GLU A 56 4.60 -2.13 11.64
C GLU A 56 3.12 -1.72 11.54
N ARG A 57 2.27 -2.56 10.94
CA ARG A 57 0.85 -2.28 10.77
C ARG A 57 0.14 -2.18 12.12
N ARG A 58 0.51 -3.03 13.08
CA ARG A 58 -0.06 -2.99 14.44
C ARG A 58 0.40 -1.76 15.20
N ALA A 59 1.67 -1.40 15.09
CA ALA A 59 2.20 -0.16 15.65
C ALA A 59 1.49 1.06 15.07
N LEU A 60 1.28 1.09 13.75
CA LEU A 60 0.51 2.13 13.06
C LEU A 60 -0.94 2.21 13.55
N HIS A 61 -1.63 1.07 13.67
CA HIS A 61 -2.98 1.04 14.25
C HIS A 61 -3.03 1.57 15.68
N HIS A 62 -2.01 1.31 16.49
CA HIS A 62 -1.91 1.84 17.85
C HIS A 62 -1.71 3.36 17.86
N LEU A 63 -0.73 3.86 17.09
CA LEU A 63 -0.40 5.29 17.00
C LEU A 63 -1.54 6.11 16.38
N TYR A 64 -2.15 5.62 15.31
CA TYR A 64 -3.30 6.25 14.67
C TYR A 64 -4.61 6.06 15.48
N ALA A 65 -4.63 5.06 16.37
CA ALA A 65 -5.82 4.59 17.06
C ALA A 65 -6.98 4.31 16.08
N SER A 66 -6.73 3.44 15.09
CA SER A 66 -7.73 3.06 14.06
C SER A 66 -8.92 2.32 14.69
N THR A 67 -10.13 2.48 14.14
CA THR A 67 -11.33 1.79 14.66
C THR A 67 -11.10 0.28 14.76
N ARG A 68 -10.58 -0.33 13.69
CA ARG A 68 -10.28 -1.77 13.66
C ARG A 68 -9.21 -2.16 14.68
N GLY A 69 -8.16 -1.35 14.81
CA GLY A 69 -7.13 -1.55 15.83
C GLY A 69 -7.70 -1.49 17.24
N ARG A 70 -8.63 -0.58 17.51
CA ARG A 70 -9.32 -0.40 18.80
C ARG A 70 -10.30 -1.52 19.13
N GLU A 71 -10.95 -2.11 18.14
CA GLU A 71 -11.80 -3.29 18.34
C GLU A 71 -10.98 -4.49 18.80
N VAL A 72 -9.79 -4.67 18.21
CA VAL A 72 -8.90 -5.80 18.51
C VAL A 72 -8.10 -5.56 19.80
N THR A 73 -7.62 -4.33 20.01
CA THR A 73 -6.79 -3.96 21.16
C THR A 73 -7.59 -3.17 22.19
N LYS A 74 -7.90 -3.79 23.33
CA LYS A 74 -8.66 -3.18 24.44
C LYS A 74 -7.82 -2.24 25.34
N GLY A 75 -6.68 -1.78 24.85
CA GLY A 75 -5.70 -0.98 25.61
C GLY A 75 -6.06 0.51 25.68
N PRO A 76 -5.25 1.30 26.41
CA PRO A 76 -5.36 2.76 26.39
C PRO A 76 -5.13 3.31 24.97
N ILE A 77 -5.78 4.43 24.66
CA ILE A 77 -5.52 5.16 23.41
C ILE A 77 -4.11 5.76 23.51
N TYR A 78 -3.34 5.68 22.43
CA TYR A 78 -2.06 6.35 22.36
C TYR A 78 -2.23 7.87 22.58
N PRO A 79 -1.52 8.49 23.54
CA PRO A 79 -1.79 9.87 23.94
C PRO A 79 -1.74 10.89 22.80
N ASN A 80 -0.84 10.72 21.83
CA ASN A 80 -0.70 11.63 20.69
C ASN A 80 -1.45 11.17 19.44
N ALA A 81 -2.45 10.28 19.56
CA ALA A 81 -3.17 9.76 18.41
C ALA A 81 -3.86 10.86 17.59
N ASN A 82 -4.36 11.91 18.23
CA ASN A 82 -4.94 13.05 17.52
C ASN A 82 -3.90 13.82 16.69
N THR A 83 -2.67 13.93 17.18
CA THR A 83 -1.54 14.51 16.43
C THR A 83 -1.23 13.69 15.20
N VAL A 84 -1.26 12.35 15.31
CA VAL A 84 -1.09 11.44 14.19
C VAL A 84 -2.21 11.62 13.16
N ARG A 85 -3.47 11.54 13.59
CA ARG A 85 -4.63 11.69 12.69
C ARG A 85 -4.67 13.04 11.99
N ALA A 86 -4.30 14.13 12.67
CA ALA A 86 -4.27 15.46 12.09
C ALA A 86 -3.27 15.60 10.93
N ARG A 87 -2.27 14.73 10.86
CA ARG A 87 -1.23 14.73 9.82
C ARG A 87 -1.33 13.56 8.85
N THR A 88 -2.35 12.71 8.98
CA THR A 88 -2.56 11.52 8.15
C THR A 88 -3.80 11.68 7.31
N LYS A 89 -3.65 11.62 5.99
CA LYS A 89 -4.76 11.41 5.07
C LYS A 89 -5.00 9.92 4.88
N ILE A 90 -6.25 9.51 5.08
CA ILE A 90 -6.69 8.15 4.75
C ILE A 90 -7.46 8.21 3.44
N VAL A 91 -7.03 7.42 2.46
CA VAL A 91 -7.73 7.20 1.19
C VAL A 91 -8.28 5.78 1.14
N HIS A 92 -9.30 5.57 0.32
CA HIS A 92 -9.84 4.22 0.12
C HIS A 92 -8.80 3.34 -0.58
N ALA A 93 -8.71 2.06 -0.20
CA ALA A 93 -7.75 1.11 -0.76
C ALA A 93 -7.80 1.00 -2.29
N CYS A 94 -8.97 1.14 -2.94
CA CYS A 94 -9.04 1.15 -4.41
C CYS A 94 -8.19 2.26 -5.07
N ALA A 95 -8.03 3.41 -4.40
CA ALA A 95 -7.29 4.54 -4.92
C ALA A 95 -5.76 4.32 -4.84
N PHE A 96 -5.28 3.55 -3.85
CA PHE A 96 -3.86 3.60 -3.50
C PHE A 96 -3.22 2.29 -2.99
N ASP A 97 -4.00 1.26 -2.66
CA ASP A 97 -3.52 -0.04 -2.17
C ASP A 97 -4.56 -1.16 -2.42
N SER A 98 -4.90 -1.41 -3.69
CA SER A 98 -6.01 -2.30 -4.02
C SER A 98 -5.61 -3.77 -3.92
N GLN A 99 -6.46 -4.62 -3.35
CA GLN A 99 -6.21 -6.06 -3.27
C GLN A 99 -6.91 -6.80 -4.43
N PRO A 100 -6.38 -7.97 -4.88
CA PRO A 100 -6.88 -8.65 -6.09
C PRO A 100 -8.38 -8.91 -6.14
N TRP A 101 -9.02 -9.19 -5.00
CA TRP A 101 -10.42 -9.57 -4.91
C TRP A 101 -11.41 -8.39 -4.96
N PHE A 102 -10.94 -7.15 -4.81
CA PHE A 102 -11.76 -5.95 -5.01
C PHE A 102 -11.15 -4.98 -6.03
N TYR A 103 -10.19 -5.46 -6.83
CA TYR A 103 -9.59 -4.67 -7.88
C TYR A 103 -10.62 -4.23 -8.93
N GLU A 104 -10.62 -2.94 -9.24
CA GLU A 104 -11.40 -2.36 -10.33
C GLU A 104 -10.52 -1.78 -11.45
N THR A 105 -11.12 -1.66 -12.64
CA THR A 105 -10.43 -1.05 -13.78
C THR A 105 -10.29 0.45 -13.53
N GLY A 106 -9.11 0.86 -13.10
CA GLY A 106 -8.84 2.25 -12.72
C GLY A 106 -8.02 2.35 -11.45
N ASP A 107 -7.91 1.27 -10.69
CA ASP A 107 -7.08 1.24 -9.49
C ASP A 107 -5.61 1.48 -9.83
N PHE A 108 -4.97 2.28 -8.97
CA PHE A 108 -3.60 2.75 -9.16
C PHE A 108 -2.58 1.62 -8.94
N ILE A 109 -2.59 1.00 -7.76
CA ILE A 109 -1.71 -0.11 -7.37
C ILE A 109 -2.54 -1.34 -7.04
N VAL A 110 -2.05 -2.51 -7.48
CA VAL A 110 -2.56 -3.82 -7.06
C VAL A 110 -1.54 -4.48 -6.15
N HIS A 111 -1.86 -4.55 -4.88
CA HIS A 111 -1.01 -5.12 -3.85
C HIS A 111 -1.37 -6.59 -3.61
N LEU A 112 -0.43 -7.49 -3.92
CA LEU A 112 -0.57 -8.94 -3.72
C LEU A 112 -0.23 -9.35 -2.27
N ALA A 113 -0.80 -8.65 -1.29
CA ALA A 113 -0.54 -8.84 0.13
C ALA A 113 -0.92 -10.25 0.59
N GLY A 114 -0.07 -10.88 1.42
CA GLY A 114 -0.34 -12.20 2.00
C GLY A 114 -0.28 -13.40 1.03
N LEU A 115 -0.19 -13.16 -0.28
CA LEU A 115 -0.07 -14.21 -1.28
C LEU A 115 1.38 -14.72 -1.38
N LYS A 116 1.55 -16.00 -1.68
CA LYS A 116 2.86 -16.66 -1.85
C LYS A 116 2.81 -17.71 -2.97
N GLY A 117 3.97 -18.15 -3.44
CA GLY A 117 4.10 -19.28 -4.36
C GLY A 117 3.44 -19.04 -5.70
N THR A 118 2.95 -20.14 -6.28
CA THR A 118 2.26 -20.17 -7.58
C THR A 118 1.09 -19.18 -7.66
N VAL A 119 0.35 -18.97 -6.57
CA VAL A 119 -0.81 -18.05 -6.56
C VAL A 119 -0.35 -16.61 -6.76
N LYS A 120 0.67 -16.16 -6.01
CA LYS A 120 1.22 -14.81 -6.18
C LYS A 120 1.80 -14.62 -7.58
N CYS A 121 2.54 -15.62 -8.07
CA CYS A 121 3.13 -15.56 -9.42
C CYS A 121 2.05 -15.47 -10.51
N ALA A 122 1.00 -16.29 -10.44
CA ALA A 122 -0.07 -16.28 -11.44
C ALA A 122 -0.84 -14.95 -11.46
N LEU A 123 -1.14 -14.40 -10.27
CA LEU A 123 -1.80 -13.09 -10.16
C LEU A 123 -0.89 -11.96 -10.63
N PHE A 124 0.40 -11.98 -10.28
CA PHE A 124 1.38 -11.03 -10.79
C PHE A 124 1.44 -11.06 -12.32
N THR A 125 1.60 -12.24 -12.93
CA THR A 125 1.61 -12.44 -14.38
C THR A 125 0.38 -11.80 -15.04
N ARG A 126 -0.81 -12.03 -14.47
CA ARG A 126 -2.08 -11.47 -14.98
C ARG A 126 -2.10 -9.94 -14.93
N TYR A 127 -1.86 -9.35 -13.76
CA TYR A 127 -1.97 -7.89 -13.60
C TYR A 127 -0.85 -7.16 -14.34
N TYR A 128 0.36 -7.69 -14.32
CA TYR A 128 1.51 -7.12 -15.03
C TYR A 128 1.31 -7.13 -16.55
N ALA A 129 0.81 -8.23 -17.12
CA ALA A 129 0.47 -8.30 -18.55
C ALA A 129 -0.59 -7.25 -18.92
N ARG A 130 -1.61 -7.08 -18.07
CA ARG A 130 -2.66 -6.07 -18.25
C ARG A 130 -2.11 -4.64 -18.18
N ALA A 131 -1.21 -4.35 -17.22
CA ALA A 131 -0.56 -3.05 -17.10
C ALA A 131 0.23 -2.71 -18.38
N ARG A 132 1.09 -3.63 -18.84
CA ARG A 132 1.90 -3.43 -20.04
C ARG A 132 1.05 -3.23 -21.29
N ALA A 133 0.01 -4.03 -21.47
CA ALA A 133 -0.92 -3.85 -22.58
C ALA A 133 -1.58 -2.46 -22.53
N SER A 134 -2.00 -2.01 -21.35
CA SER A 134 -2.59 -0.67 -21.18
C SER A 134 -1.59 0.47 -21.43
N MET A 135 -0.34 0.35 -20.97
CA MET A 135 0.69 1.36 -21.21
C MET A 135 1.03 1.47 -22.69
N ARG A 136 1.19 0.33 -23.37
CA ARG A 136 1.48 0.27 -24.82
C ARG A 136 0.32 0.82 -25.65
N ALA A 137 -0.92 0.48 -25.31
CA ALA A 137 -2.10 1.01 -25.99
C ALA A 137 -2.21 2.54 -25.91
N LYS A 138 -1.66 3.14 -24.84
CA LYS A 138 -1.60 4.59 -24.62
C LYS A 138 -0.33 5.24 -25.18
N GLY A 139 0.53 4.49 -25.85
CA GLY A 139 1.78 5.02 -26.42
C GLY A 139 2.82 5.42 -25.37
N MET A 140 2.71 4.93 -24.13
CA MET A 140 3.66 5.26 -23.06
C MET A 140 4.99 4.55 -23.28
N VAL A 141 6.09 5.26 -23.03
CA VAL A 141 7.45 4.71 -23.09
C VAL A 141 7.66 3.82 -21.87
N VAL A 142 7.87 2.53 -22.11
CA VAL A 142 8.32 1.58 -21.07
C VAL A 142 9.83 1.53 -21.12
N ALA A 143 10.51 1.88 -20.03
CA ALA A 143 11.96 1.81 -19.96
C ALA A 143 12.45 0.38 -20.22
N ALA A 144 13.56 0.24 -20.95
CA ALA A 144 14.07 -1.07 -21.36
C ALA A 144 14.37 -2.00 -20.16
N ASP A 145 14.84 -1.43 -19.06
CA ASP A 145 15.15 -2.15 -17.81
C ASP A 145 13.93 -2.81 -17.17
N VAL A 146 12.73 -2.30 -17.46
CA VAL A 146 11.46 -2.80 -16.91
C VAL A 146 10.54 -3.40 -17.96
N ASP A 147 10.92 -3.42 -19.26
CA ASP A 147 10.10 -4.02 -20.33
C ASP A 147 10.26 -5.55 -20.44
N VAL A 148 10.32 -6.23 -19.30
CA VAL A 148 10.48 -7.69 -19.24
C VAL A 148 9.15 -8.42 -19.45
N PRO A 149 9.14 -9.61 -20.08
CA PRO A 149 7.94 -10.44 -20.21
C PRO A 149 7.39 -10.89 -18.85
N PRO A 150 6.06 -11.07 -18.71
CA PRO A 150 5.50 -11.64 -17.49
C PRO A 150 6.02 -13.08 -17.28
N PRO A 151 6.10 -13.58 -16.02
CA PRO A 151 6.44 -14.96 -15.76
C PRO A 151 5.52 -15.94 -16.49
N SER A 152 6.09 -16.99 -17.06
CA SER A 152 5.32 -18.05 -17.71
C SER A 152 4.59 -18.93 -16.68
N ALA A 153 3.55 -19.64 -17.11
CA ALA A 153 2.86 -20.62 -16.26
C ALA A 153 3.84 -21.67 -15.70
N TRP A 154 4.79 -22.13 -16.52
CA TRP A 154 5.84 -23.06 -16.08
C TRP A 154 6.73 -22.45 -14.99
N THR A 155 7.12 -21.18 -15.14
CA THR A 155 7.89 -20.45 -14.13
C THR A 155 7.14 -20.41 -12.79
N CYS A 156 5.84 -20.10 -12.81
CA CYS A 156 5.02 -20.05 -11.60
C CYS A 156 4.81 -21.41 -10.92
N LEU A 157 4.86 -22.51 -11.68
CA LEU A 157 4.67 -23.87 -11.16
C LEU A 157 5.95 -24.48 -10.61
N THR A 158 7.11 -24.13 -11.16
CA THR A 158 8.38 -24.82 -10.90
C THR A 158 9.37 -24.03 -10.06
N LYS A 159 9.28 -22.70 -10.10
CA LYS A 159 10.04 -21.83 -9.20
C LYS A 159 9.06 -21.36 -8.14
N ASN A 160 9.16 -21.92 -6.94
CA ASN A 160 8.45 -21.43 -5.76
C ASN A 160 8.89 -19.97 -5.51
N ALA A 161 8.15 -19.02 -6.09
CA ALA A 161 8.36 -17.59 -5.90
C ALA A 161 7.66 -17.07 -4.63
#